data_AF-A0ABD1HLT6-F1
#
_entry.id   AF-A0ABD1HLT6-F1
#
_cell.length_a   1.000
_cell.length_b   1.000
_cell.length_c   1.000
_cell.angle_alpha   90.00
_cell.angle_beta   90.00
_cell.angle_gamma   90.00
#
_symmetry.space_group_name_H-M   'P 1'
#
loop_
_entity.id
_entity.type
_entity.pdbx_description
1 polymer ?
#
loop_
_entity_poly.entity_id
_entity_poly.type
_entity_poly.pdbx_seq_one_letter_code
_entity_poly.pdbx_strand_id
1 'polypeptide(L)'
;MAREGGGGRGRGGANRSQKESEAGAFFIATLVMWSVSVFFEILFNQRSELLPIIIGFAFFQLANAVIRKFVSRDPLFVNTCVSLLHSSITSASVVLILLNQSMEIGVDKMFEHTQLVEDTWQWAYQALCFSCGYFAYDQLDMLLYRLYSGWIPAILVHHLVLLVCFTLALYRNITINYLILTLICELHSIFLHVRKIRRMAGVRNAGSKIVKAEWVFNWLTFVFARCVSHIFITVKLVIDASKFDKGVELPLALSGMAGMNLLNVLLGIDLFNAYRKEIRVQKDHNINHQE
;
A
#
# COMPACT_ATOMS: atom_id res chain seq x y z
N MET A 1 -36.94 47.55 9.12
CA MET A 1 -37.37 46.48 8.21
C MET A 1 -36.20 45.52 8.07
N ALA A 2 -36.21 44.45 8.86
CA ALA A 2 -35.19 43.41 8.83
C ALA A 2 -35.33 42.57 7.56
N ARG A 3 -34.21 42.21 6.92
CA ARG A 3 -34.11 40.97 6.15
C ARG A 3 -32.75 40.32 6.36
N GLU A 4 -32.84 39.17 7.02
CA GLU A 4 -31.83 38.15 7.17
C GLU A 4 -31.39 37.62 5.80
N GLY A 5 -30.10 37.31 5.69
CA GLY A 5 -29.47 36.66 4.54
C GLY A 5 -28.63 35.47 4.99
N GLY A 6 -29.34 34.42 5.41
CA GLY A 6 -28.95 33.00 5.54
C GLY A 6 -27.48 32.60 5.46
N GLY A 7 -26.94 32.20 6.62
CA GLY A 7 -25.78 31.34 6.74
C GLY A 7 -26.08 29.92 6.23
N GLY A 8 -25.32 29.48 5.21
CA GLY A 8 -25.48 28.17 4.58
C GLY A 8 -24.17 27.47 4.21
N ARG A 9 -23.03 27.81 4.84
CA ARG A 9 -21.72 27.18 4.55
C ARG A 9 -21.04 26.49 5.75
N GLY A 10 -21.63 26.49 6.95
CA GLY A 10 -20.98 25.98 8.17
C GLY A 10 -21.24 24.52 8.56
N ARG A 11 -22.42 23.96 8.25
CA ARG A 11 -22.83 22.63 8.77
C ARG A 11 -22.15 21.44 8.07
N GLY A 12 -21.91 21.53 6.76
CA GLY A 12 -21.27 20.44 5.99
C GLY A 12 -19.77 20.30 6.28
N GLY A 13 -19.08 21.42 6.50
CA GLY A 13 -17.65 21.43 6.83
C GLY A 13 -17.36 20.88 8.23
N ALA A 14 -18.14 21.30 9.23
CA ALA A 14 -17.97 20.87 10.62
C ALA A 14 -18.20 19.35 10.81
N ASN A 15 -19.23 18.79 10.16
CA ASN A 15 -19.52 17.37 10.23
C ASN A 15 -18.44 16.52 9.53
N ARG A 16 -17.87 17.03 8.43
CA ARG A 16 -16.76 16.37 7.74
C ARG A 16 -15.47 16.39 8.56
N SER A 17 -15.10 17.53 9.14
CA SER A 17 -13.92 17.64 9.99
C SER A 17 -14.01 16.78 11.25
N GLN A 18 -15.22 16.66 11.82
CA GLN A 18 -15.46 15.79 12.96
C GLN A 18 -15.22 14.32 12.61
N LYS A 19 -15.83 13.84 11.50
CA LYS A 19 -15.65 12.46 11.02
C LYS A 19 -14.19 12.12 10.70
N GLU A 20 -13.44 13.05 10.12
CA GLU A 20 -12.00 12.87 9.84
C GLU A 20 -11.17 12.81 11.14
N SER A 21 -11.57 13.56 12.18
CA SER A 21 -10.94 13.49 13.50
C SER A 21 -11.21 12.17 14.21
N GLU A 22 -12.45 11.66 14.16
CA GLU A 22 -12.82 10.38 14.76
C GLU A 22 -12.10 9.21 14.07
N ALA A 23 -12.04 9.22 12.73
CA ALA A 23 -11.27 8.25 11.97
C ALA A 23 -9.79 8.27 12.35
N GLY A 24 -9.19 9.47 12.43
CA GLY A 24 -7.78 9.62 12.85
C GLY A 24 -7.50 9.02 14.22
N ALA A 25 -8.37 9.28 15.21
CA ALA A 25 -8.24 8.72 16.55
C ALA A 25 -8.29 7.17 16.55
N PHE A 26 -9.18 6.58 15.77
CA PHE A 26 -9.27 5.13 15.61
C PHE A 26 -7.97 4.53 15.06
N PHE A 27 -7.41 5.11 13.99
CA PHE A 27 -6.18 4.60 13.37
C PHE A 27 -4.92 4.85 14.21
N ILE A 28 -4.91 5.91 15.04
CA ILE A 28 -3.86 6.09 16.05
C ILE A 28 -3.96 5.01 17.12
N ALA A 29 -5.16 4.74 17.66
CA ALA A 29 -5.35 3.74 18.70
C ALA A 29 -4.93 2.34 18.22
N THR A 30 -5.32 1.95 17.01
CA THR A 30 -4.91 0.65 16.43
C THR A 30 -3.41 0.58 16.17
N LEU A 31 -2.77 1.65 15.70
CA LEU A 31 -1.31 1.70 15.51
C LEU A 31 -0.55 1.59 16.85
N VAL A 32 -1.05 2.24 17.90
CA VAL A 32 -0.46 2.15 19.25
C VAL A 32 -0.59 0.72 19.79
N MET A 33 -1.78 0.12 19.72
CA MET A 33 -1.99 -1.27 20.15
C MET A 33 -1.09 -2.25 19.39
N TRP A 34 -1.01 -2.08 18.06
CA TRP A 34 -0.11 -2.86 17.21
C TRP A 34 1.35 -2.70 17.63
N SER A 35 1.81 -1.46 17.87
CA SER A 35 3.19 -1.17 18.29
C SER A 35 3.50 -1.83 19.64
N VAL A 36 2.60 -1.71 20.61
CA VAL A 36 2.74 -2.35 21.93
C VAL A 36 2.85 -3.87 21.78
N SER A 37 2.05 -4.50 20.91
CA SER A 37 2.15 -5.93 20.64
C SER A 37 3.54 -6.31 20.08
N VAL A 38 4.05 -5.58 19.08
CA VAL A 38 5.35 -5.88 18.46
C VAL A 38 6.48 -5.70 19.48
N PHE A 39 6.48 -4.61 20.25
CA PHE A 39 7.48 -4.40 21.29
C PHE A 39 7.38 -5.45 22.40
N PHE A 40 6.17 -5.91 22.73
CA PHE A 40 5.99 -6.97 23.70
C PHE A 40 6.66 -8.27 23.24
N GLU A 41 6.43 -8.68 21.99
CA GLU A 41 7.06 -9.88 21.42
C GLU A 41 8.60 -9.78 21.38
N ILE A 42 9.14 -8.62 21.02
CA ILE A 42 10.60 -8.41 20.95
C ILE A 42 11.23 -8.41 22.35
N LEU A 43 10.66 -7.66 23.30
CA LEU A 43 11.30 -7.40 24.59
C LEU A 43 11.03 -8.49 25.62
N PHE A 44 9.79 -8.99 25.69
CA PHE A 44 9.39 -9.95 26.72
C PHE A 44 9.45 -11.40 26.22
N ASN A 45 9.04 -11.64 24.97
CA ASN A 45 9.12 -12.98 24.37
C ASN A 45 10.45 -13.23 23.63
N GLN A 46 11.37 -12.26 23.65
CA GLN A 46 12.73 -12.37 23.10
C GLN A 46 12.78 -12.72 21.59
N ARG A 47 11.74 -12.33 20.83
CA ARG A 47 11.62 -12.56 19.38
C ARG A 47 12.49 -11.58 18.58
N SER A 48 13.81 -11.73 18.69
CA SER A 48 14.79 -10.84 18.04
C SER A 48 14.71 -10.82 16.51
N GLU A 49 14.13 -11.86 15.88
CA GLU A 49 13.90 -11.92 14.44
C GLU A 49 12.90 -10.87 13.93
N LEU A 50 12.11 -10.24 14.83
CA LEU A 50 11.19 -9.13 14.51
C LEU A 50 11.88 -7.76 14.47
N LEU A 51 13.15 -7.66 14.90
CA LEU A 51 13.93 -6.41 14.85
C LEU A 51 13.97 -5.71 13.47
N PRO A 52 13.93 -6.42 12.32
CA PRO A 52 13.85 -5.76 11.03
C PRO A 52 12.60 -4.88 10.85
N ILE A 53 11.53 -5.08 11.62
CA ILE A 53 10.37 -4.16 11.67
C ILE A 53 10.82 -2.78 12.19
N ILE A 54 11.55 -2.76 13.30
CA ILE A 54 12.05 -1.52 13.93
C ILE A 54 13.07 -0.83 13.02
N ILE A 55 13.96 -1.62 12.40
CA ILE A 55 14.94 -1.11 11.43
C ILE A 55 14.23 -0.50 10.22
N GLY A 56 13.21 -1.17 9.68
CA GLY A 56 12.41 -0.65 8.57
C GLY A 56 11.74 0.68 8.92
N PHE A 57 11.06 0.74 10.08
CA PHE A 57 10.44 1.97 10.55
C PHE A 57 11.46 3.12 10.66
N ALA A 58 12.60 2.88 11.31
CA ALA A 58 13.64 3.88 11.49
C ALA A 58 14.26 4.34 10.15
N PHE A 59 14.46 3.42 9.21
CA PHE A 59 14.97 3.71 7.87
C PHE A 59 14.06 4.67 7.12
N PHE A 60 12.75 4.40 7.08
CA PHE A 60 11.80 5.28 6.37
C PHE A 60 11.58 6.61 7.09
N GLN A 61 11.64 6.63 8.43
CA GLN A 61 11.64 7.86 9.21
C GLN A 61 12.85 8.75 8.90
N LEU A 62 14.03 8.16 8.74
CA LEU A 62 15.24 8.86 8.32
C LEU A 62 15.11 9.36 6.87
N ALA A 63 14.59 8.53 5.96
CA ALA A 63 14.34 8.93 4.58
C ALA A 63 13.39 10.13 4.49
N ASN A 64 12.31 10.17 5.29
CA ASN A 64 11.43 11.33 5.41
C ASN A 64 12.21 12.57 5.83
N ALA A 65 13.01 12.47 6.91
CA ALA A 65 13.78 13.61 7.42
C ALA A 65 14.76 14.15 6.36
N VAL A 66 15.43 13.28 5.61
CA VAL A 66 16.32 13.65 4.51
C VAL A 66 15.55 14.34 3.38
N ILE A 67 14.49 13.74 2.87
CA ILE A 67 13.69 14.32 1.77
C ILE A 67 13.07 15.66 2.19
N ARG A 68 12.56 15.74 3.42
CA ARG A 68 11.98 16.95 3.99
C ARG A 68 12.99 18.10 4.11
N LYS A 69 14.24 17.76 4.44
CA LYS A 69 15.33 18.74 4.60
C LYS A 69 15.88 19.21 3.25
N PHE A 70 16.06 18.32 2.29
CA PHE A 70 16.83 18.60 1.07
C PHE A 70 15.99 18.75 -0.20
N VAL A 71 14.75 18.24 -0.24
CA VAL A 71 13.95 18.18 -1.49
C VAL A 71 12.69 19.04 -1.41
N SER A 72 11.82 18.81 -0.43
CA SER A 72 10.55 19.55 -0.31
C SER A 72 10.02 19.50 1.12
N ARG A 73 9.38 20.58 1.58
CA ARG A 73 8.69 20.60 2.89
C ARG A 73 7.22 20.20 2.81
N ASP A 74 6.66 20.07 1.61
CA ASP A 74 5.27 19.65 1.42
C ASP A 74 5.07 18.22 1.94
N PRO A 75 4.24 18.00 2.98
CA PRO A 75 4.10 16.68 3.59
C PRO A 75 3.63 15.60 2.60
N LEU A 76 2.71 15.94 1.69
CA LEU A 76 2.22 15.00 0.68
C LEU A 76 3.34 14.59 -0.30
N PHE A 77 4.20 15.53 -0.68
CA PHE A 77 5.33 15.27 -1.57
C PHE A 77 6.34 14.36 -0.89
N VAL A 78 6.73 14.68 0.34
CA VAL A 78 7.66 13.88 1.15
C VAL A 78 7.13 12.46 1.31
N ASN A 79 5.89 12.32 1.75
CA ASN A 79 5.21 11.04 1.89
C ASN A 79 5.28 10.23 0.59
N THR A 80 4.90 10.84 -0.54
CA THR A 80 4.91 10.16 -1.85
C THR A 80 6.32 9.73 -2.28
N CYS A 81 7.36 10.51 -1.99
CA CYS A 81 8.74 10.12 -2.26
C CYS A 81 9.20 8.95 -1.39
N VAL A 82 8.82 8.93 -0.11
CA VAL A 82 9.13 7.81 0.80
C VAL A 82 8.38 6.54 0.37
N SER A 83 7.12 6.66 -0.04
CA SER A 83 6.35 5.53 -0.61
C SER A 83 6.95 5.02 -1.93
N LEU A 84 7.49 5.91 -2.77
CA LEU A 84 8.23 5.50 -3.96
C LEU A 84 9.49 4.70 -3.60
N LEU A 85 10.23 5.15 -2.57
CA LEU A 85 11.41 4.43 -2.08
C LEU A 85 11.03 3.04 -1.57
N HIS A 86 9.97 2.94 -0.77
CA HIS A 86 9.46 1.66 -0.28
C HIS A 86 9.08 0.72 -1.43
N SER A 87 8.17 1.16 -2.31
CA SER A 87 7.68 0.34 -3.42
C SER A 87 8.83 -0.13 -4.33
N SER A 88 9.87 0.69 -4.51
CA SER A 88 11.08 0.32 -5.26
C SER A 88 11.89 -0.77 -4.55
N ILE A 89 12.18 -0.59 -3.26
CA ILE A 89 12.95 -1.57 -2.47
C ILE A 89 12.18 -2.89 -2.37
N THR A 90 10.89 -2.83 -2.00
CA THR A 90 10.05 -4.03 -1.84
C THR A 90 9.88 -4.77 -3.15
N SER A 91 9.65 -4.07 -4.26
CA SER A 91 9.56 -4.70 -5.59
C SER A 91 10.86 -5.41 -5.96
N ALA A 92 12.01 -4.79 -5.73
CA ALA A 92 13.31 -5.41 -5.99
C ALA A 92 13.50 -6.66 -5.12
N SER A 93 13.18 -6.58 -3.82
CA SER A 93 13.25 -7.73 -2.90
C SER A 93 12.34 -8.87 -3.35
N VAL A 94 11.07 -8.59 -3.70
CA VAL A 94 10.12 -9.60 -4.18
C VAL A 94 10.64 -10.27 -5.46
N VAL A 95 11.13 -9.50 -6.43
CA VAL A 95 11.70 -10.07 -7.66
C VAL A 95 12.91 -10.96 -7.35
N LEU A 96 13.81 -10.53 -6.47
CA LEU A 96 14.97 -11.33 -6.07
C LEU A 96 14.57 -12.63 -5.35
N ILE A 97 13.58 -12.57 -4.45
CA ILE A 97 13.06 -13.75 -3.75
C ILE A 97 12.47 -14.75 -4.76
N LEU A 98 11.62 -14.27 -5.68
CA LEU A 98 10.98 -15.12 -6.69
C LEU A 98 12.00 -15.73 -7.65
N LEU A 99 13.00 -14.95 -8.08
CA LEU A 99 14.07 -15.45 -8.95
C LEU A 99 14.89 -16.52 -8.22
N ASN A 100 15.32 -16.26 -6.98
CA ASN A 100 16.06 -17.22 -6.18
C ASN A 100 15.28 -18.53 -6.00
N GLN A 101 14.01 -18.43 -5.58
CA GLN A 101 13.18 -19.60 -5.36
C GLN A 101 12.90 -20.38 -6.66
N SER A 102 12.67 -19.67 -7.77
CA SER A 102 12.46 -20.29 -9.07
C SER A 102 13.69 -21.07 -9.56
N MET A 103 14.90 -20.59 -9.25
CA MET A 103 16.15 -21.27 -9.59
C MET A 103 16.42 -22.48 -8.70
N GLU A 104 16.00 -22.43 -7.43
CA GLU A 104 16.29 -23.48 -6.45
C GLU A 104 15.36 -24.70 -6.59
N ILE A 105 14.04 -24.47 -6.67
CA ILE A 105 13.05 -25.57 -6.66
C ILE A 105 12.19 -25.65 -7.94
N GLY A 106 12.30 -24.67 -8.84
CA GLY A 106 11.48 -24.57 -10.03
C GLY A 106 10.14 -23.87 -9.81
N VAL A 107 9.62 -23.22 -10.85
CA VAL A 107 8.37 -22.44 -10.80
C VAL A 107 7.15 -23.30 -10.47
N ASP A 108 7.11 -24.54 -10.97
CA ASP A 108 5.96 -25.43 -10.78
C ASP A 108 5.75 -25.80 -9.31
N LYS A 109 6.84 -26.07 -8.59
CA LYS A 109 6.82 -26.47 -7.18
C LYS A 109 6.69 -25.28 -6.24
N MET A 110 7.17 -24.11 -6.65
CA MET A 110 7.14 -22.89 -5.83
C MET A 110 5.73 -22.54 -5.33
N PHE A 111 4.69 -22.87 -6.09
CA PHE A 111 3.31 -22.56 -5.73
C PHE A 111 2.56 -23.71 -5.03
N GLU A 112 3.24 -24.76 -4.59
CA GLU A 112 2.61 -25.83 -3.81
C GLU A 112 2.17 -25.34 -2.43
N HIS A 113 1.15 -25.98 -1.84
CA HIS A 113 0.56 -25.54 -0.57
C HIS A 113 1.60 -25.45 0.56
N THR A 114 2.38 -26.52 0.76
CA THR A 114 3.44 -26.59 1.78
C THR A 114 4.47 -25.47 1.57
N GLN A 115 4.87 -25.21 0.31
CA GLN A 115 5.79 -24.11 -0.01
C GLN A 115 5.20 -22.73 0.31
N LEU A 116 3.89 -22.53 0.15
CA LEU A 116 3.26 -21.21 0.34
C LEU A 116 2.79 -20.94 1.78
N VAL A 117 2.47 -21.99 2.53
CA VAL A 117 1.87 -21.90 3.88
C VAL A 117 2.86 -22.24 4.98
N GLU A 118 3.59 -23.34 4.85
CA GLU A 118 4.42 -23.90 5.92
C GLU A 118 5.87 -23.43 5.84
N ASP A 119 6.41 -23.31 4.62
CA ASP A 119 7.76 -22.84 4.40
C ASP A 119 7.87 -21.31 4.33
N THR A 120 9.10 -20.82 4.45
CA THR A 120 9.45 -19.40 4.27
C THR A 120 10.61 -19.31 3.29
N TRP A 121 10.38 -18.66 2.15
CA TRP A 121 11.43 -18.49 1.15
C TRP A 121 12.58 -17.65 1.69
N GLN A 122 13.77 -17.87 1.14
CA GLN A 122 14.95 -17.12 1.54
C GLN A 122 14.70 -15.60 1.40
N TRP A 123 14.97 -14.84 2.47
CA TRP A 123 14.72 -13.39 2.60
C TRP A 123 13.25 -12.95 2.73
N ALA A 124 12.27 -13.85 2.58
CA ALA A 124 10.85 -13.51 2.67
C ALA A 124 10.46 -12.93 4.03
N TYR A 125 10.92 -13.55 5.11
CA TYR A 125 10.63 -13.08 6.48
C TYR A 125 11.12 -11.63 6.68
N GLN A 126 12.37 -11.35 6.31
CA GLN A 126 12.98 -10.04 6.49
C GLN A 126 12.33 -8.98 5.59
N ALA A 127 12.01 -9.32 4.35
CA ALA A 127 11.30 -8.42 3.43
C ALA A 127 9.90 -8.07 3.97
N LEU A 128 9.19 -9.04 4.55
CA LEU A 128 7.88 -8.84 5.15
C LEU A 128 7.97 -7.97 6.42
N CYS A 129 8.94 -8.24 7.31
CA CYS A 129 9.22 -7.40 8.48
C CYS A 129 9.55 -5.96 8.10
N PHE A 130 10.46 -5.77 7.14
CA PHE A 130 10.86 -4.44 6.67
C PHE A 130 9.68 -3.66 6.07
N SER A 131 8.82 -4.35 5.32
CA SER A 131 7.58 -3.78 4.79
C SER A 131 6.57 -3.44 5.89
N CYS A 132 6.46 -4.27 6.93
CA CYS A 132 5.62 -3.99 8.09
C CYS A 132 6.06 -2.71 8.81
N GLY A 133 7.37 -2.53 8.99
CA GLY A 133 7.96 -1.30 9.52
C GLY A 133 7.63 -0.06 8.69
N TYR A 134 7.66 -0.17 7.36
CA TYR A 134 7.20 0.89 6.46
C TYR A 134 5.73 1.23 6.66
N PHE A 135 4.82 0.24 6.63
CA PHE A 135 3.38 0.51 6.71
C PHE A 135 2.99 1.20 8.02
N ALA A 136 3.67 0.86 9.12
CA ALA A 136 3.49 1.50 10.41
C ALA A 136 4.00 2.95 10.40
N TYR A 137 5.19 3.19 9.85
CA TYR A 137 5.73 4.54 9.68
C TYR A 137 4.82 5.40 8.79
N ASP A 138 4.38 4.87 7.65
CA ASP A 138 3.60 5.62 6.66
C ASP A 138 2.20 5.92 7.18
N GLN A 139 1.59 4.99 7.93
CA GLN A 139 0.34 5.26 8.65
C GLN A 139 0.53 6.37 9.68
N LEU A 140 1.61 6.37 10.45
CA LEU A 140 1.92 7.45 11.39
C LEU A 140 2.08 8.80 10.67
N ASP A 141 2.87 8.85 9.60
CA ASP A 141 3.11 10.07 8.81
C ASP A 141 1.80 10.61 8.22
N MET A 142 0.95 9.76 7.65
CA MET A 142 -0.37 10.13 7.16
C MET A 142 -1.29 10.69 8.26
N LEU A 143 -1.24 10.11 9.47
CA LEU A 143 -2.05 10.58 10.61
C LEU A 143 -1.56 11.92 11.15
N LEU A 144 -0.24 12.08 11.31
CA LEU A 144 0.38 13.31 11.80
C LEU A 144 0.14 14.50 10.86
N TYR A 145 0.24 14.27 9.55
CA TYR A 145 0.07 15.32 8.53
C TYR A 145 -1.34 15.36 7.91
N ARG A 146 -2.27 14.55 8.41
CA ARG A 146 -3.66 14.45 7.92
C ARG A 146 -3.76 14.23 6.41
N LEU A 147 -2.96 13.31 5.89
CA LEU A 147 -2.88 13.00 4.45
C LEU A 147 -3.98 12.01 3.98
N TYR A 148 -5.10 11.98 4.69
CA TYR A 148 -6.22 11.09 4.46
C TYR A 148 -7.52 11.90 4.33
N SER A 149 -8.56 11.29 3.75
CA SER A 149 -9.83 11.98 3.58
C SER A 149 -11.02 11.04 3.73
N GLY A 150 -12.11 11.55 4.31
CA GLY A 150 -13.34 10.80 4.53
C GLY A 150 -13.37 10.09 5.88
N TRP A 151 -14.53 9.48 6.18
CA TRP A 151 -14.78 8.78 7.44
C TRP A 151 -14.15 7.39 7.49
N ILE A 152 -14.07 6.71 6.34
CA ILE A 152 -13.34 5.44 6.16
C ILE A 152 -12.28 5.67 5.09
N PRO A 153 -11.09 6.18 5.46
CA PRO A 153 -10.05 6.45 4.49
C PRO A 153 -9.48 5.13 3.97
N ALA A 154 -9.72 4.85 2.68
CA ALA A 154 -9.33 3.59 2.04
C ALA A 154 -7.83 3.27 2.22
N ILE A 155 -6.97 4.30 2.19
CA ILE A 155 -5.52 4.15 2.40
C ILE A 155 -5.16 3.74 3.84
N LEU A 156 -5.85 4.28 4.86
CA LEU A 156 -5.59 3.86 6.25
C LEU A 156 -6.14 2.47 6.54
N VAL A 157 -7.30 2.12 5.95
CA VAL A 157 -7.86 0.76 6.04
C VAL A 157 -6.89 -0.25 5.39
N HIS A 158 -6.32 0.10 4.24
CA HIS A 158 -5.31 -0.72 3.56
C HIS A 158 -4.11 -1.01 4.47
N HIS A 159 -3.56 0.02 5.12
CA HIS A 159 -2.42 -0.14 6.04
C HIS A 159 -2.80 -1.00 7.25
N LEU A 160 -3.97 -0.79 7.83
CA LEU A 160 -4.44 -1.60 8.95
C LEU A 160 -4.57 -3.09 8.58
N VAL A 161 -5.17 -3.39 7.42
CA VAL A 161 -5.29 -4.78 6.93
C VAL A 161 -3.90 -5.40 6.74
N LEU A 162 -2.98 -4.69 6.10
CA LEU A 162 -1.61 -5.17 5.89
C LEU A 162 -0.87 -5.40 7.20
N LEU A 163 -0.93 -4.45 8.15
CA LEU A 163 -0.28 -4.58 9.45
C LEU A 163 -0.79 -5.80 10.22
N VAL A 164 -2.11 -6.03 10.25
CA VAL A 164 -2.72 -7.19 10.92
C VAL A 164 -2.31 -8.50 10.23
N CYS A 165 -2.48 -8.61 8.91
CA CYS A 165 -2.15 -9.83 8.18
C CYS A 165 -0.65 -10.16 8.25
N PHE A 166 0.22 -9.15 8.09
CA PHE A 166 1.67 -9.34 8.09
C PHE A 166 2.16 -9.74 9.47
N THR A 167 1.74 -9.05 10.53
CA THR A 167 2.20 -9.41 11.88
C THR A 167 1.69 -10.76 12.34
N LEU A 168 0.44 -11.15 12.02
CA LEU A 168 -0.01 -12.50 12.39
C LEU A 168 0.83 -13.57 11.69
N ALA A 169 1.10 -13.39 10.39
CA ALA A 169 1.96 -14.30 9.64
C ALA A 169 3.39 -14.36 10.22
N LEU A 170 3.96 -13.22 10.63
CA LEU A 170 5.28 -13.16 11.26
C LEU A 170 5.32 -13.81 12.65
N TYR A 171 4.27 -13.64 13.45
CA TYR A 171 4.17 -14.23 14.79
C TYR A 171 4.02 -15.75 14.72
N ARG A 172 3.21 -16.25 13.78
CA ARG A 172 2.95 -17.68 13.57
C ARG A 172 3.96 -18.36 12.65
N ASN A 173 4.75 -17.60 11.92
CA ASN A 173 5.66 -18.09 10.87
C ASN A 173 4.96 -18.96 9.82
N ILE A 174 3.77 -18.54 9.39
CA ILE A 174 2.90 -19.26 8.45
C ILE A 174 2.41 -18.27 7.39
N THR A 175 2.19 -18.72 6.15
CA THR A 175 1.65 -17.93 5.01
C THR A 175 2.48 -16.74 4.57
N ILE A 176 3.74 -16.63 5.01
CA ILE A 176 4.63 -15.52 4.67
C ILE A 176 4.81 -15.40 3.15
N ASN A 177 4.97 -16.54 2.46
CA ASN A 177 5.19 -16.55 1.01
C ASN A 177 3.96 -16.08 0.23
N TYR A 178 2.74 -16.38 0.70
CA TYR A 178 1.52 -15.75 0.16
C TYR A 178 1.57 -14.23 0.27
N LEU A 179 2.01 -13.69 1.41
CA LEU A 179 2.12 -12.24 1.60
C LEU A 179 3.21 -11.62 0.72
N ILE A 180 4.34 -12.31 0.50
CA ILE A 180 5.34 -11.89 -0.50
C ILE A 180 4.73 -11.82 -1.90
N LEU A 181 3.92 -12.81 -2.29
CA LEU A 181 3.21 -12.76 -3.57
C LEU A 181 2.22 -11.58 -3.62
N THR A 182 1.55 -11.23 -2.52
CA THR A 182 0.69 -10.04 -2.51
C THR A 182 1.47 -8.75 -2.75
N LEU A 183 2.74 -8.67 -2.30
CA LEU A 183 3.62 -7.52 -2.45
C LEU A 183 4.12 -7.31 -3.90
N ILE A 184 3.84 -8.24 -4.83
CA ILE A 184 4.00 -7.97 -6.27
C ILE A 184 3.23 -6.70 -6.66
N CYS A 185 2.15 -6.36 -5.96
CA CYS A 185 1.38 -5.14 -6.19
C CYS A 185 2.19 -3.84 -6.04
N GLU A 186 3.33 -3.86 -5.34
CA GLU A 186 4.23 -2.72 -5.21
C GLU A 186 4.89 -2.31 -6.53
N LEU A 187 5.01 -3.23 -7.50
CA LEU A 187 5.52 -2.89 -8.84
C LEU A 187 4.63 -1.84 -9.50
N HIS A 188 3.32 -1.93 -9.30
CA HIS A 188 2.39 -0.92 -9.78
C HIS A 188 2.47 0.38 -8.96
N SER A 189 2.67 0.28 -7.64
CA SER A 189 2.83 1.43 -6.76
C SER A 189 3.99 2.34 -7.22
N ILE A 190 5.10 1.79 -7.74
CA ILE A 190 6.19 2.59 -8.34
C ILE A 190 5.65 3.55 -9.41
N PHE A 191 4.93 3.04 -10.41
CA PHE A 191 4.40 3.86 -11.50
C PHE A 191 3.35 4.87 -11.03
N LEU A 192 2.52 4.49 -10.04
CA LEU A 192 1.59 5.42 -9.40
C LEU A 192 2.32 6.58 -8.70
N HIS A 193 3.33 6.29 -7.90
CA HIS A 193 4.06 7.31 -7.14
C HIS A 193 4.92 8.19 -8.04
N VAL A 194 5.59 7.63 -9.06
CA VAL A 194 6.32 8.40 -10.08
C VAL A 194 5.37 9.38 -10.78
N ARG A 195 4.20 8.91 -11.23
CA ARG A 195 3.19 9.77 -11.84
C ARG A 195 2.70 10.85 -10.87
N LYS A 196 2.46 10.51 -9.60
CA LYS A 196 2.01 11.46 -8.58
C LYS A 196 3.05 12.54 -8.35
N ILE A 197 4.32 12.18 -8.15
CA ILE A 197 5.45 13.13 -7.97
C ILE A 197 5.58 14.05 -9.17
N ARG A 198 5.58 13.51 -10.39
CA ARG A 198 5.64 14.33 -11.62
C ARG A 198 4.53 15.37 -11.66
N ARG A 199 3.30 14.97 -11.34
CA ARG A 199 2.14 15.89 -11.33
C ARG A 199 2.24 16.94 -10.23
N MET A 200 2.84 16.61 -9.09
CA MET A 200 3.10 17.54 -7.99
C MET A 200 4.21 18.54 -8.34
N ALA A 201 5.23 18.12 -9.10
CA ALA A 201 6.29 18.97 -9.63
C ALA A 201 5.83 19.94 -10.75
N GLY A 202 4.53 19.98 -11.07
CA GLY A 202 3.98 20.87 -12.10
C GLY A 202 4.24 20.42 -13.54
N VAL A 203 4.94 19.30 -13.76
CA VAL A 203 5.24 18.77 -15.09
C VAL A 203 3.99 18.09 -15.65
N ARG A 204 3.15 18.88 -16.35
CA ARG A 204 1.84 18.47 -16.87
C ARG A 204 1.79 18.34 -18.40
N ASN A 205 2.94 18.23 -19.07
CA ASN A 205 3.03 18.16 -20.54
C ASN A 205 2.37 16.89 -21.09
N ALA A 206 1.04 16.94 -21.21
CA ALA A 206 0.18 15.80 -21.49
C ALA A 206 0.36 15.29 -22.93
N GLY A 207 0.89 16.10 -23.86
CA GLY A 207 1.24 15.68 -25.21
C GLY A 207 2.54 14.88 -25.34
N SER A 208 3.34 14.76 -24.26
CA SER A 208 4.63 14.08 -24.32
C SER A 208 4.49 12.56 -24.45
N LYS A 209 5.36 11.94 -25.25
CA LYS A 209 5.53 10.48 -25.33
C LYS A 209 5.70 9.85 -23.94
N ILE A 210 6.29 10.60 -23.00
CA ILE A 210 6.52 10.19 -21.61
C ILE A 210 5.18 9.93 -20.90
N VAL A 211 4.20 10.83 -20.99
CA VAL A 211 2.90 10.67 -20.31
C VAL A 211 2.10 9.50 -20.88
N LYS A 212 2.21 9.25 -22.19
CA LYS A 212 1.60 8.07 -22.83
C LYS A 212 2.25 6.79 -22.33
N ALA A 213 3.58 6.73 -22.31
CA ALA A 213 4.33 5.58 -21.80
C ALA A 213 4.00 5.31 -20.33
N GLU A 214 3.98 6.34 -19.49
CA GLU A 214 3.57 6.23 -18.09
C GLU A 214 2.18 5.60 -17.95
N TRP A 215 1.19 6.06 -18.72
CA TRP A 215 -0.15 5.48 -18.68
C TRP A 215 -0.18 4.02 -19.13
N VAL A 216 0.57 3.67 -20.17
CA VAL A 216 0.70 2.28 -20.63
C VAL A 216 1.30 1.41 -19.52
N PHE A 217 2.42 1.81 -18.93
CA PHE A 217 3.04 1.06 -17.84
C PHE A 217 2.16 0.98 -16.60
N ASN A 218 1.46 2.05 -16.27
CA ASN A 218 0.56 2.10 -15.12
C ASN A 218 -0.63 1.13 -15.31
N TRP A 219 -1.24 1.09 -16.50
CA TRP A 219 -2.30 0.11 -16.81
C TRP A 219 -1.78 -1.32 -16.86
N LEU A 220 -0.64 -1.53 -17.51
CA LEU A 220 -0.01 -2.85 -17.64
C LEU A 220 0.27 -3.43 -16.25
N THR A 221 0.96 -2.66 -15.41
CA THR A 221 1.28 -3.09 -14.05
C THR A 221 0.03 -3.22 -13.17
N PHE A 222 -1.01 -2.39 -13.36
CA PHE A 222 -2.26 -2.56 -12.62
C PHE A 222 -2.88 -3.93 -12.90
N VAL A 223 -2.96 -4.31 -14.17
CA VAL A 223 -3.56 -5.58 -14.57
C VAL A 223 -2.72 -6.77 -14.07
N PHE A 224 -1.41 -6.78 -14.34
CA PHE A 224 -0.57 -7.94 -14.03
C PHE A 224 -0.17 -8.01 -12.55
N ALA A 225 0.28 -6.90 -11.97
CA ALA A 225 0.84 -6.88 -10.62
C ALA A 225 -0.22 -6.85 -9.52
N ARG A 226 -1.47 -6.48 -9.85
CA ARG A 226 -2.59 -6.46 -8.89
C ARG A 226 -3.70 -7.42 -9.27
N CYS A 227 -4.36 -7.23 -10.42
CA CYS A 227 -5.53 -8.03 -10.74
C CYS A 227 -5.17 -9.51 -10.91
N VAL A 228 -4.23 -9.84 -11.82
CA VAL A 228 -3.86 -11.24 -12.10
C VAL A 228 -3.24 -11.90 -10.85
N SER A 229 -2.30 -11.23 -10.19
CA SER A 229 -1.63 -11.76 -9.00
C SER A 229 -2.61 -12.00 -7.83
N HIS A 230 -3.49 -11.04 -7.51
CA HIS A 230 -4.39 -11.17 -6.37
C HIS A 230 -5.53 -12.14 -6.67
N ILE A 231 -6.01 -12.22 -7.91
CA ILE A 231 -6.96 -13.27 -8.34
C ILE A 231 -6.29 -14.65 -8.21
N PHE A 232 -5.05 -14.80 -8.69
CA PHE A 232 -4.31 -16.06 -8.57
C PHE A 232 -4.18 -16.50 -7.11
N ILE A 233 -3.77 -15.60 -6.22
CA ILE A 233 -3.65 -15.89 -4.77
C ILE A 233 -5.01 -16.28 -4.19
N THR A 234 -6.08 -15.56 -4.53
CA THR A 234 -7.43 -15.84 -4.03
C THR A 234 -7.90 -17.23 -4.49
N VAL A 235 -7.71 -17.56 -5.78
CA VAL A 235 -8.05 -18.87 -6.33
C VAL A 235 -7.23 -19.97 -5.64
N LYS A 236 -5.94 -19.76 -5.42
CA LYS A 236 -5.10 -20.72 -4.70
C LYS A 236 -5.56 -20.95 -3.26
N LEU A 237 -5.85 -19.90 -2.51
CA LEU A 237 -6.39 -20.01 -1.15
C LEU A 237 -7.71 -20.80 -1.11
N VAL A 238 -8.58 -20.62 -2.10
CA VAL A 238 -9.86 -21.35 -2.18
C VAL A 238 -9.65 -22.81 -2.55
N ILE A 239 -8.77 -23.12 -3.51
CA ILE A 239 -8.46 -24.50 -3.92
C ILE A 239 -7.79 -25.26 -2.77
N ASP A 240 -6.85 -24.62 -2.09
CA ASP A 240 -6.11 -25.23 -0.99
C ASP A 240 -6.81 -25.11 0.37
N ALA A 241 -8.04 -24.57 0.42
CA ALA A 241 -8.77 -24.32 1.67
C ALA A 241 -8.90 -25.56 2.56
N SER A 242 -9.04 -26.75 1.97
CA SER A 242 -9.14 -28.02 2.71
C SER A 242 -7.81 -28.49 3.32
N LYS A 243 -6.68 -27.92 2.89
CA LYS A 243 -5.33 -28.25 3.37
C LYS A 243 -4.90 -27.38 4.54
N PHE A 244 -5.58 -26.26 4.77
CA PHE A 244 -5.32 -25.43 5.94
C PHE A 244 -5.77 -26.14 7.22
N ASP A 245 -4.95 -26.02 8.25
CA ASP A 245 -5.31 -26.45 9.59
C ASP A 245 -6.56 -25.71 10.10
N LYS A 246 -7.27 -26.34 11.05
CA LYS A 246 -8.41 -25.72 11.71
C LYS A 246 -7.92 -24.56 12.60
N GLY A 247 -7.94 -23.35 12.05
CA GLY A 247 -7.45 -22.17 12.73
C GLY A 247 -7.96 -20.86 12.14
N VAL A 248 -7.27 -19.78 12.48
CA VAL A 248 -7.61 -18.40 12.09
C VAL A 248 -6.93 -17.98 10.77
N GLU A 249 -5.99 -18.78 10.29
CA GLU A 249 -5.13 -18.51 9.13
C GLU A 249 -5.96 -18.37 7.85
N LEU A 250 -6.78 -19.37 7.52
CA LEU A 250 -7.59 -19.36 6.31
C LEU A 250 -8.66 -18.26 6.33
N PRO A 251 -9.48 -18.09 7.39
CA PRO A 251 -10.42 -16.97 7.47
C PRO A 251 -9.74 -15.60 7.35
N LEU A 252 -8.56 -15.42 7.96
CA LEU A 252 -7.82 -14.17 7.86
C LEU A 252 -7.25 -13.96 6.46
N ALA A 253 -6.67 -14.98 5.84
CA ALA A 253 -6.13 -14.88 4.48
C ALA A 253 -7.23 -14.56 3.47
N LEU A 254 -8.40 -15.22 3.56
CA LEU A 254 -9.54 -14.95 2.69
C LEU A 254 -10.12 -13.55 2.91
N SER A 255 -10.28 -13.11 4.17
CA SER A 255 -10.78 -11.77 4.47
C SER A 255 -9.79 -10.66 4.07
N GLY A 256 -8.50 -10.87 4.29
CA GLY A 256 -7.42 -9.99 3.82
C GLY A 256 -7.45 -9.86 2.30
N MET A 257 -7.50 -10.97 1.56
CA MET A 257 -7.61 -10.95 0.10
C MET A 257 -8.91 -10.31 -0.39
N ALA A 258 -10.04 -10.54 0.27
CA ALA A 258 -11.30 -9.88 -0.06
C ALA A 258 -11.19 -8.35 0.10
N GLY A 259 -10.62 -7.88 1.22
CA GLY A 259 -10.38 -6.47 1.47
C GLY A 259 -9.43 -5.85 0.44
N MET A 260 -8.32 -6.52 0.12
CA MET A 260 -7.34 -6.06 -0.85
C MET A 260 -7.91 -5.98 -2.28
N ASN A 261 -8.69 -6.99 -2.70
CA ASN A 261 -9.36 -6.96 -4.00
C ASN A 261 -10.40 -5.83 -4.09
N LEU A 262 -11.15 -5.58 -3.02
CA LEU A 262 -12.09 -4.44 -2.97
C LEU A 262 -11.34 -3.11 -3.13
N LEU A 263 -10.22 -2.92 -2.41
CA LEU A 263 -9.40 -1.73 -2.53
C LEU A 263 -8.80 -1.56 -3.94
N ASN A 264 -8.41 -2.66 -4.59
CA ASN A 264 -7.94 -2.64 -5.98
C ASN A 264 -9.04 -2.19 -6.95
N VAL A 265 -10.30 -2.61 -6.75
CA VAL A 265 -11.43 -2.15 -7.56
C VAL A 265 -11.64 -0.65 -7.41
N LEU A 266 -11.64 -0.15 -6.16
CA LEU A 266 -11.77 1.29 -5.89
C LEU A 266 -10.64 2.10 -6.56
N LEU A 267 -9.41 1.63 -6.44
CA LEU A 267 -8.26 2.26 -7.07
C LEU A 267 -8.30 2.18 -8.60
N GLY A 268 -8.83 1.10 -9.17
CA GLY A 268 -9.07 0.97 -10.61
C GLY A 268 -10.07 2.01 -11.12
N ILE A 269 -11.14 2.27 -10.37
CA ILE A 269 -12.12 3.33 -10.68
C ILE A 269 -11.44 4.70 -10.65
N ASP A 270 -10.66 5.00 -9.60
CA ASP A 270 -9.93 6.26 -9.48
C ASP A 270 -8.91 6.46 -10.60
N LEU A 271 -8.22 5.38 -10.98
CA LEU A 271 -7.25 5.38 -12.07
C LEU A 271 -7.92 5.66 -13.41
N PHE A 272 -9.05 5.01 -13.68
CA PHE A 272 -9.84 5.24 -14.89
C PHE A 272 -10.36 6.67 -14.98
N ASN A 273 -10.89 7.20 -13.87
CA ASN A 273 -11.36 8.57 -13.77
C ASN A 273 -10.21 9.58 -14.02
N ALA A 274 -9.04 9.31 -13.44
CA ALA A 274 -7.85 10.14 -13.65
C ALA A 274 -7.37 10.11 -15.11
N TYR A 275 -7.39 8.94 -15.76
CA TYR A 275 -7.05 8.77 -17.17
C TYR A 275 -8.00 9.57 -18.07
N ARG A 276 -9.30 9.40 -17.86
CA ARG A 276 -10.35 10.10 -18.63
C ARG A 276 -10.22 11.61 -18.49
N LYS A 277 -9.93 12.11 -17.28
CA LYS A 277 -9.71 13.53 -17.01
C LYS A 277 -8.49 14.06 -17.75
N GLU A 278 -7.38 13.34 -17.74
CA GLU A 278 -6.13 13.75 -18.39
C GLU A 278 -6.26 13.78 -19.92
N ILE A 279 -6.99 12.83 -20.51
CA ILE A 279 -7.31 12.84 -21.95
C ILE A 279 -8.23 14.00 -22.34
N ARG A 280 -9.24 14.33 -21.52
CA ARG A 280 -10.13 15.46 -21.81
C ARG A 280 -9.34 16.76 -21.88
N VAL A 281 -8.48 17.02 -20.89
CA VAL A 281 -7.60 18.19 -20.88
C VAL A 281 -6.67 18.23 -22.11
N GLN A 282 -6.16 17.09 -22.58
CA GLN A 282 -5.37 17.04 -23.83
C GLN A 282 -6.19 17.48 -25.06
N LYS A 283 -7.45 17.03 -25.16
CA LYS A 283 -8.32 17.39 -26.29
C LYS A 283 -8.60 18.89 -26.30
N ASP A 284 -8.95 19.45 -25.14
CA ASP A 284 -9.27 20.88 -25.01
C ASP A 284 -8.06 21.76 -25.34
N HIS A 285 -6.85 21.35 -24.94
CA HIS A 285 -5.62 22.11 -25.23
C HIS A 285 -5.23 22.08 -26.72
N ASN A 286 -5.47 20.96 -27.41
CA ASN A 286 -5.19 20.86 -28.85
C ASN A 286 -6.18 21.67 -29.70
N ILE A 287 -7.44 21.80 -29.28
CA ILE A 287 -8.45 22.61 -29.98
C ILE A 287 -8.09 24.10 -29.90
N ASN A 288 -7.73 24.59 -28.71
CA ASN A 288 -7.36 26.00 -28.50
C ASN A 288 -6.04 26.44 -29.17
N HIS A 289 -5.23 25.51 -29.69
CA HIS A 289 -4.02 25.81 -30.46
C HIS A 289 -4.23 25.73 -31.99
N GLN A 290 -5.42 25.32 -32.43
CA GLN A 290 -5.80 25.25 -33.86
C GLN A 290 -6.73 26.38 -34.30
N GLU A 291 -7.24 27.19 -33.35
CA GLU A 291 -7.90 28.50 -33.60
C GLU A 291 -6.88 29.64 -33.45
#